data_AF-A0A7W7T9W1-F1
#
_entry.id   AF-A0A7W7T9W1-F1
#
_cell.length_a   1.000
_cell.length_b   1.000
_cell.length_c   1.000
_cell.angle_alpha   90.00
_cell.angle_beta   90.00
_cell.angle_gamma   90.00
#
_symmetry.space_group_name_H-M   'P 1'
#
loop_
_entity.id
_entity.type
_entity.pdbx_description
1 polymer ?
#
loop_
_entity_poly.entity_id
_entity_poly.type
_entity_poly.pdbx_seq_one_letter_code
_entity_poly.pdbx_strand_id
1 'polypeptide(L)'
;MTTLEGFRPIAEVAADERSRIAFGKAGVHKDDRYAVSINDEGAILLTPLASIPKRELMVWENDELRASLFRGLADAAEGKVQKLDWVTAGVEIDEEDE
;
A
#
# COMPACT_ATOMS: atom_id res chain seq x y z
N MET A 1 -10.24 -8.47 32.59
CA MET A 1 -10.14 -7.74 31.32
C MET A 1 -8.67 -7.72 30.96
N THR A 2 -8.23 -8.72 30.21
CA THR A 2 -6.83 -8.93 29.85
C THR A 2 -6.47 -7.85 28.84
N THR A 3 -5.70 -6.85 29.27
CA THR A 3 -5.14 -5.84 28.39
C THR A 3 -4.16 -6.54 27.46
N LEU A 4 -4.53 -6.70 26.18
CA LEU A 4 -3.60 -7.09 25.14
C LEU A 4 -2.41 -6.10 25.22
N GLU A 5 -1.21 -6.57 25.55
CA GLU A 5 -0.07 -5.70 25.78
C GLU A 5 0.18 -4.80 24.57
N GLY A 6 0.29 -3.48 24.82
CA GLY A 6 0.49 -2.48 23.77
C GLY A 6 -0.77 -1.98 23.06
N PHE A 7 -1.96 -2.53 23.32
CA PHE A 7 -3.20 -2.01 22.74
C PHE A 7 -3.79 -0.91 23.63
N ARG A 8 -4.10 0.23 23.00
CA ARG A 8 -4.79 1.36 23.65
C ARG A 8 -6.23 1.48 23.13
N PRO A 9 -7.21 1.74 24.01
CA PRO A 9 -8.57 2.00 23.55
C PRO A 9 -8.60 3.30 22.73
N ILE A 10 -9.22 3.23 21.56
CA ILE A 10 -9.32 4.36 20.60
C ILE A 10 -10.76 4.85 20.44
N ALA A 11 -11.73 3.94 20.39
CA ALA A 11 -13.16 4.23 20.34
C ALA A 11 -13.97 2.97 20.65
N GLU A 12 -15.20 3.15 21.10
CA GLU A 12 -16.23 2.12 21.09
C GLU A 12 -17.08 2.29 19.82
N VAL A 13 -17.38 1.17 19.14
CA VAL A 13 -18.14 1.14 17.89
C VAL A 13 -19.12 -0.02 17.92
N ALA A 14 -20.31 0.19 17.37
CA ALA A 14 -21.34 -0.84 17.26
C ALA A 14 -21.44 -1.33 15.81
N ALA A 15 -21.80 -2.60 15.63
CA ALA A 15 -22.16 -3.13 14.33
C ALA A 15 -23.52 -2.59 13.89
N ASP A 16 -23.64 -2.25 12.60
CA ASP A 16 -24.92 -1.89 12.01
C ASP A 16 -25.79 -3.12 11.69
N GLU A 17 -27.00 -2.90 11.17
CA GLU A 17 -27.95 -3.95 10.78
C GLU A 17 -27.40 -4.93 9.73
N ARG A 18 -26.32 -4.55 9.04
CA ARG A 18 -25.64 -5.36 8.02
C ARG A 18 -24.36 -6.01 8.56
N SER A 19 -24.18 -6.03 9.88
CA SER A 19 -23.01 -6.57 10.57
C SER A 19 -21.69 -5.88 10.18
N ARG A 20 -21.73 -4.58 9.85
CA ARG A 20 -20.53 -3.79 9.52
C ARG A 20 -20.13 -2.93 10.71
N ILE A 21 -18.83 -2.81 10.95
CA ILE A 21 -18.24 -1.97 11.99
C ILE A 21 -17.44 -0.85 11.33
N ALA A 22 -17.69 0.40 11.74
CA ALA A 22 -16.99 1.56 11.22
C ALA A 22 -15.64 1.78 11.94
N PHE A 23 -14.52 1.56 11.24
CA PHE A 23 -13.17 1.70 11.79
C PHE A 23 -12.48 3.04 11.44
N GLY A 24 -13.22 4.07 11.01
CA GLY A 24 -12.61 5.34 10.60
C GLY A 24 -11.77 6.01 11.70
N LYS A 25 -12.20 5.91 12.96
CA LYS A 25 -11.43 6.42 14.12
C LYS A 25 -10.17 5.60 14.44
N ALA A 26 -10.06 4.38 13.89
CA ALA A 26 -8.89 3.52 14.01
C ALA A 26 -7.85 3.77 12.91
N GLY A 27 -8.08 4.74 12.02
CA GLY A 27 -7.16 5.06 10.92
C GLY A 27 -7.33 4.16 9.70
N VAL A 28 -8.46 3.47 9.56
CA VAL A 28 -8.76 2.68 8.35
C VAL A 28 -9.16 3.62 7.21
N HIS A 29 -8.48 3.48 6.08
CA HIS A 29 -8.70 4.25 4.86
C HIS A 29 -9.40 3.41 3.78
N LYS A 30 -9.84 4.10 2.72
CA LYS A 30 -10.45 3.45 1.55
C LYS A 30 -9.40 2.53 0.89
N ASP A 31 -9.85 1.33 0.49
CA ASP A 31 -9.04 0.30 -0.19
C ASP A 31 -7.96 -0.38 0.68
N ASP A 32 -7.87 -0.05 1.96
CA ASP A 32 -7.06 -0.82 2.91
C ASP A 32 -7.60 -2.25 3.01
N ARG A 33 -6.69 -3.22 3.00
CA ARG A 33 -7.02 -4.63 3.21
C ARG A 33 -6.49 -5.09 4.55
N TYR A 34 -7.24 -5.93 5.24
CA TYR A 34 -6.85 -6.52 6.51
C TYR A 34 -7.04 -8.03 6.48
N ALA A 35 -6.08 -8.77 7.03
CA ALA A 35 -6.30 -10.15 7.44
C ALA A 35 -7.15 -10.15 8.72
N VAL A 36 -8.21 -10.95 8.73
CA VAL A 36 -9.11 -11.10 9.86
C VAL A 36 -8.80 -12.43 10.55
N SER A 37 -8.49 -12.38 11.84
CA SER A 37 -8.31 -13.56 12.69
C SER A 37 -9.21 -13.47 13.90
N ILE A 38 -9.69 -14.62 14.38
CA ILE A 38 -10.48 -14.74 15.62
C ILE A 38 -9.83 -15.79 16.53
N ASN A 39 -9.81 -15.55 17.83
CA ASN A 39 -9.38 -16.54 18.82
C ASN A 39 -10.57 -17.21 19.53
N ASP A 40 -10.30 -18.19 20.39
CA ASP A 40 -11.34 -18.95 21.12
C ASP A 40 -12.16 -18.09 22.10
N GLU A 41 -11.66 -16.93 22.49
CA GLU A 41 -12.35 -15.97 23.35
C GLU A 41 -13.25 -15.01 22.54
N GLY A 42 -13.28 -15.13 21.21
CA GLY A 42 -14.05 -14.25 20.32
C GLY A 42 -13.38 -12.90 20.04
N ALA A 43 -12.12 -12.71 20.44
CA ALA A 43 -11.36 -11.51 20.11
C ALA A 43 -11.01 -11.50 18.62
N ILE A 44 -11.26 -10.37 17.95
CA ILE A 44 -10.98 -10.16 16.54
C ILE A 44 -9.68 -9.37 16.41
N LEU A 45 -8.71 -9.91 15.67
CA LEU A 45 -7.48 -9.22 15.28
C LEU A 45 -7.54 -8.86 13.79
N LEU A 46 -7.29 -7.58 13.51
CA LEU A 46 -7.16 -7.04 12.16
C LEU A 46 -5.70 -6.69 11.89
N THR A 47 -5.08 -7.33 10.89
CA THR A 47 -3.70 -7.06 10.49
C THR A 47 -3.67 -6.42 9.10
N PRO A 48 -3.13 -5.20 8.94
CA PRO A 48 -3.01 -4.56 7.63
C PRO A 48 -2.28 -5.45 6.62
N LEU A 49 -2.79 -5.49 5.39
CA LEU A 49 -2.19 -6.19 4.26
C LEU A 49 -1.82 -5.17 3.18
N ALA A 50 -0.53 -5.07 2.90
CA ALA A 50 -0.07 -4.42 1.69
C ALA A 50 -0.33 -5.33 0.49
N SER A 51 -0.89 -4.78 -0.58
CA SER A 51 -1.12 -5.50 -1.82
C SER A 51 -0.05 -5.10 -2.82
N ILE A 52 0.69 -6.08 -3.33
CA ILE A 52 1.67 -5.85 -4.39
C ILE A 52 0.96 -6.11 -5.74
N PRO A 53 0.83 -5.12 -6.63
CA PRO A 53 0.30 -5.34 -7.97
C PRO A 53 1.07 -6.43 -8.71
N LYS A 54 0.38 -7.30 -9.45
CA LYS A 54 1.02 -8.45 -10.14
C LYS A 54 2.20 -8.03 -11.04
N ARG A 55 2.11 -6.88 -11.71
CA ARG A 55 3.18 -6.34 -12.56
C ARG A 55 4.45 -5.98 -11.77
N GLU A 56 4.32 -5.67 -10.49
CA GLU A 56 5.41 -5.27 -9.59
C GLU A 56 5.99 -6.47 -8.82
N LEU A 57 5.29 -7.61 -8.80
CA LEU A 57 5.70 -8.79 -8.04
C LEU A 57 7.12 -9.26 -8.39
N MET A 58 7.50 -9.18 -9.66
CA MET A 58 8.85 -9.56 -10.13
C MET A 58 9.98 -8.77 -9.45
N VAL A 59 9.71 -7.51 -9.07
CA VAL A 59 10.67 -6.67 -8.35
C VAL A 59 10.83 -7.17 -6.91
N TRP A 60 9.75 -7.64 -6.30
CA TRP A 60 9.77 -8.11 -4.91
C TRP A 60 10.34 -9.52 -4.76
N GLU A 61 10.21 -10.36 -5.79
CA GLU A 61 10.76 -11.72 -5.83
C GLU A 61 12.26 -11.77 -6.20
N ASN A 62 12.81 -10.71 -6.80
CA ASN A 62 14.21 -10.65 -7.22
C ASN A 62 14.96 -9.52 -6.48
N ASP A 63 15.81 -9.89 -5.53
CA ASP A 63 16.58 -8.96 -4.71
C ASP A 63 17.54 -8.07 -5.52
N GLU A 64 18.13 -8.58 -6.59
CA GLU A 64 19.05 -7.82 -7.44
C GLU A 64 18.30 -6.74 -8.24
N LEU A 65 17.15 -7.10 -8.81
CA LEU A 65 16.27 -6.16 -9.50
C LEU A 65 15.78 -5.07 -8.56
N ARG A 66 15.38 -5.45 -7.34
CA ARG A 66 14.95 -4.53 -6.29
C ARG A 66 16.05 -3.54 -5.92
N ALA A 67 17.27 -4.04 -5.69
CA ALA A 67 18.42 -3.20 -5.35
C ALA A 67 18.76 -2.22 -6.49
N SER A 68 18.74 -2.68 -7.74
CA SER A 68 18.98 -1.83 -8.91
C SER A 68 17.90 -0.75 -9.06
N LEU A 69 16.62 -1.09 -8.85
CA LEU A 69 15.51 -0.13 -8.89
C LEU A 69 15.67 0.95 -7.81
N PHE A 70 15.93 0.57 -6.56
CA PHE A 70 16.12 1.54 -5.47
C PHE A 70 17.32 2.45 -5.71
N ARG A 71 18.42 1.93 -6.25
CA ARG A 71 19.56 2.77 -6.66
C ARG A 71 19.14 3.79 -7.71
N GLY A 72 18.42 3.36 -8.76
CA GLY A 72 17.95 4.26 -9.81
C GLY A 72 17.00 5.34 -9.29
N LEU A 73 16.10 5.00 -8.36
CA LEU A 73 15.22 5.96 -7.70
C LEU A 73 16.00 6.99 -6.87
N ALA A 74 17.04 6.56 -6.16
CA ALA A 74 17.92 7.46 -5.40
C ALA A 74 18.71 8.40 -6.33
N ASP A 75 19.32 7.86 -7.38
CA ASP A 75 20.05 8.64 -8.38
C ASP A 75 19.13 9.68 -9.07
N ALA A 76 17.88 9.30 -9.38
CA ALA A 76 16.90 10.21 -9.94
C ALA A 76 16.50 11.33 -8.98
N ALA A 77 16.31 11.03 -7.70
CA ALA A 77 16.03 12.02 -6.67
C ALA A 77 17.20 13.01 -6.48
N GLU A 78 18.43 12.56 -6.72
CA GLU A 78 19.64 13.39 -6.71
C GLU A 78 19.87 14.13 -8.06
N GLY A 79 18.99 13.96 -9.04
CA GLY A 79 19.10 14.60 -10.36
C GLY A 79 20.13 13.96 -11.30
N LYS A 80 20.67 12.78 -10.97
CA LYS A 80 21.56 12.00 -11.84
C LYS A 80 20.77 11.25 -12.91
N VAL A 81 20.05 12.00 -13.73
CA VAL A 81 19.23 11.47 -14.83
C VAL A 81 19.87 11.81 -16.17
N GLN A 82 19.79 10.88 -17.11
CA GLN A 82 20.18 11.12 -18.49
C GLN A 82 18.93 11.17 -19.36
N LYS A 83 18.80 12.22 -20.17
CA LYS A 83 17.73 12.31 -21.17
C LYS A 83 18.02 11.32 -22.30
N LEU A 84 17.07 10.45 -22.59
CA LEU A 84 17.16 9.49 -23.68
C LEU A 84 16.31 10.00 -24.86
N ASP A 85 16.81 11.03 -25.55
CA ASP A 85 16.11 11.69 -26.66
C ASP A 85 15.71 10.72 -27.79
N TRP A 86 16.45 9.62 -27.94
CA TRP A 86 16.18 8.59 -28.93
C TRP A 86 14.91 7.75 -28.64
N VAL A 87 14.48 7.65 -27.38
CA VAL A 87 13.29 6.86 -26.99
C VAL A 87 12.00 7.50 -27.50
N THR A 88 11.98 8.83 -27.58
CA THR A 88 10.82 9.61 -28.03
C THR A 88 11.00 10.20 -29.42
N ALA A 89 12.10 9.91 -30.12
CA ALA A 89 12.50 10.57 -31.37
C ALA A 89 11.55 10.36 -32.58
N GLY A 90 10.50 9.56 -32.45
CA GLY A 90 9.51 9.31 -33.50
C GLY A 90 8.06 9.42 -33.04
N VAL A 91 7.81 9.99 -31.86
CA VAL A 91 6.45 10.28 -31.39
C VAL A 91 6.16 11.74 -31.70
N GLU A 92 5.48 12.00 -32.82
CA GLU A 92 4.80 13.28 -33.01
C GLU A 92 3.69 13.33 -31.96
N ILE A 93 3.86 14.18 -30.95
CA ILE A 93 2.79 14.48 -30.02
C ILE A 93 1.90 15.45 -30.79
N ASP A 94 0.76 14.98 -31.30
CA ASP A 94 -0.28 15.88 -31.80
C ASP A 94 -0.71 16.75 -30.63
N GLU A 95 -0.28 18.01 -30.63
CA GLU A 95 -0.83 19.06 -29.80
C GLU A 95 -2.19 19.49 -30.39
N GLU A 96 -3.15 18.56 -30.44
CA GLU A 96 -4.57 18.89 -30.66
C GLU A 96 -5.32 18.76 -29.33
N ASP A 97 -5.43 19.90 -28.63
CA ASP A 97 -6.70 20.54 -28.27
C ASP A 97 -6.54 21.41 -27.00
N GLU A 98 -6.51 22.73 -27.22
CA GLU A 98 -6.74 23.78 -26.22
C GLU A 98 -8.25 24.00 -26.00
#